data_AF-K9GV31-F1
#
_entry.id   AF-K9GV31-F1
#
_cell.length_a   1.000
_cell.length_b   1.000
_cell.length_c   1.000
_cell.angle_alpha   90.00
_cell.angle_beta   90.00
_cell.angle_gamma   90.00
#
_symmetry.space_group_name_H-M   'P 1'
#
loop_
_entity.id
_entity.type
_entity.pdbx_description
1 polymer ?
#
loop_
_entity_poly.entity_id
_entity_poly.type
_entity_poly.pdbx_seq_one_letter_code
_entity_poly.pdbx_strand_id
1 'polypeptide(L)'
;MSTWVDEELLNDAFNEGLGLLERARAFVGTGNAALAPAEATPLDRIRLARDMSRVTSMATCCMGLLLLYRAVADGQMDRDEMQDESRRLLAEVGANLPDPATPHPHVPQLERLINDGHHLFARLERLQNLFDTGGGGLRLS
;
A
#
# COMPACT_ATOMS: atom_id res chain seq x y z
N MET A 1 15.22 -20.67 -12.79
CA MET A 1 14.34 -19.83 -11.96
C MET A 1 13.56 -18.94 -12.90
N SER A 2 12.22 -19.07 -12.94
CA SER A 2 11.38 -18.14 -13.69
C SER A 2 11.38 -16.82 -12.92
N THR A 3 12.07 -15.80 -13.43
CA THR A 3 11.99 -14.44 -12.88
C THR A 3 10.65 -13.87 -13.30
N TRP A 4 9.60 -14.26 -12.59
CA TRP A 4 8.24 -13.73 -12.76
C TRP A 4 8.18 -12.23 -12.39
N VAL A 5 9.20 -11.72 -11.72
CA VAL A 5 9.27 -10.37 -11.19
C VAL A 5 10.29 -9.51 -11.93
N ASP A 6 9.92 -8.25 -12.15
CA ASP A 6 10.84 -7.16 -12.48
C ASP A 6 11.46 -6.64 -11.16
N GLU A 7 12.74 -6.94 -10.93
CA GLU A 7 13.44 -6.60 -9.69
C GLU A 7 13.52 -5.08 -9.45
N GLU A 8 13.67 -4.29 -10.51
CA GLU A 8 13.71 -2.83 -10.40
C GLU A 8 12.35 -2.30 -9.94
N LEU A 9 11.27 -2.77 -10.58
CA LEU A 9 9.91 -2.42 -10.19
C LEU A 9 9.59 -2.82 -8.74
N LEU A 10 10.01 -4.01 -8.31
CA LEU A 10 9.80 -4.47 -6.94
C LEU A 10 10.59 -3.61 -5.94
N ASN A 11 11.85 -3.31 -6.22
CA ASN A 11 12.69 -2.48 -5.35
C ASN A 11 12.14 -1.05 -5.24
N ASP A 12 11.70 -0.47 -6.35
CA ASP A 12 11.08 0.86 -6.38
C ASP A 12 9.79 0.89 -5.57
N ALA A 13 8.91 -0.10 -5.75
CA ALA A 13 7.69 -0.21 -4.96
C ALA A 13 7.98 -0.44 -3.47
N PHE A 14 9.02 -1.20 -3.14
CA PHE A 14 9.47 -1.43 -1.77
C PHE A 14 9.93 -0.13 -1.10
N ASN A 15 10.81 0.62 -1.77
CA ASN A 15 11.33 1.90 -1.26
C ASN A 15 10.21 2.94 -1.12
N GLU A 16 9.30 3.01 -2.09
CA GLU A 16 8.13 3.87 -2.04
C GLU A 16 7.19 3.50 -0.89
N GLY A 17 6.88 2.20 -0.73
CA GLY A 17 6.05 1.69 0.37
C GLY A 17 6.64 1.98 1.74
N LEU A 18 7.94 1.76 1.91
CA LEU A 18 8.64 2.06 3.16
C LEU A 18 8.62 3.56 3.46
N GLY A 19 8.95 4.39 2.47
CA GLY A 19 8.92 5.85 2.61
C GLY A 19 7.51 6.40 2.87
N LEU A 20 6.47 5.78 2.31
CA LEU A 20 5.08 6.12 2.62
C LEU A 20 4.72 5.76 4.07
N LEU A 21 5.09 4.56 4.52
CA LEU A 21 4.86 4.11 5.90
C LEU A 21 5.56 5.01 6.93
N GLU A 22 6.82 5.37 6.67
CA GLU A 22 7.59 6.29 7.51
C GLU A 22 6.95 7.67 7.59
N ARG A 23 6.55 8.25 6.45
CA ARG A 23 5.88 9.56 6.42
C ARG A 23 4.52 9.52 7.08
N ALA A 24 3.73 8.46 6.88
CA ALA A 24 2.45 8.27 7.56
C ALA A 24 2.64 8.18 9.08
N ARG A 25 3.60 7.38 9.54
CA ARG A 25 3.93 7.26 10.97
C ARG A 25 4.43 8.57 11.56
N ALA A 26 5.31 9.30 10.87
CA ALA A 26 5.79 10.61 11.30
C ALA A 26 4.65 11.63 11.39
N PHE A 27 3.71 11.60 10.44
CA PHE A 27 2.53 12.45 10.45
C PHE A 27 1.64 12.17 11.68
N VAL A 28 1.45 10.91 12.05
CA VAL A 28 0.73 10.53 13.29
C VAL A 28 1.52 10.93 14.53
N GLY A 29 2.82 10.62 14.59
CA GLY A 29 3.68 10.80 15.76
C GLY A 29 3.99 12.25 16.12
N THR A 30 3.92 13.17 15.16
CA THR A 30 4.08 14.62 15.40
C THR A 30 2.87 15.26 16.08
N GLY A 31 1.76 14.53 16.26
CA GLY A 31 0.54 15.07 16.82
C GLY A 31 -0.20 16.02 15.87
N ASN A 32 0.24 16.19 14.62
CA ASN A 32 -0.45 16.99 13.59
C ASN A 32 -1.89 16.50 13.35
N ALA A 33 -2.11 15.20 13.53
CA ALA A 33 -3.41 14.57 13.62
C ALA A 33 -4.33 15.13 14.72
N ALA A 34 -3.77 15.41 15.90
CA ALA A 34 -4.44 15.99 17.05
C ALA A 34 -4.53 17.52 16.96
N LEU A 35 -3.72 18.14 16.09
CA LEU A 35 -3.70 19.57 15.79
C LEU A 35 -4.73 19.94 14.69
N ALA A 36 -5.86 19.21 14.63
CA ALA A 36 -6.97 19.68 13.83
C ALA A 36 -7.24 21.16 14.19
N PRO A 37 -7.23 22.08 13.21
CA PRO A 37 -7.26 23.51 13.51
C PRO A 37 -8.45 23.87 14.40
N ALA A 38 -8.34 24.99 15.10
CA ALA A 38 -9.46 25.50 15.89
C ALA A 38 -10.73 25.64 15.04
N GLU A 39 -10.59 25.91 13.73
CA GLU A 39 -11.70 26.03 12.79
C GLU A 39 -12.29 24.69 12.32
N ALA A 40 -11.62 23.56 12.54
CA ALA A 40 -12.08 22.25 12.06
C ALA A 40 -13.32 21.77 12.83
N THR A 41 -14.37 21.43 12.10
CA THR A 41 -15.61 20.90 12.69
C THR A 41 -15.36 19.53 13.33
N PRO A 42 -16.20 19.09 14.28
CA PRO A 42 -16.10 17.73 14.84
C PRO A 42 -16.13 16.63 13.76
N LEU A 43 -16.90 16.83 12.68
CA LEU A 43 -16.96 15.89 11.57
C LEU A 43 -15.64 15.83 10.80
N ASP A 44 -14.98 16.96 10.57
CA ASP A 44 -13.67 17.02 9.91
C ASP A 44 -12.61 16.30 10.72
N ARG A 45 -12.65 16.46 12.06
CA ARG A 45 -11.76 15.77 13.00
C ARG A 45 -11.94 14.25 12.95
N ILE A 46 -13.19 13.78 12.91
CA ILE A 46 -13.49 12.35 12.78
C ILE A 46 -12.99 11.80 11.44
N ARG A 47 -13.25 12.51 10.34
CA ARG A 47 -12.78 12.12 9.00
C ARG A 47 -11.26 12.05 8.94
N LEU A 48 -10.58 13.08 9.43
CA LEU A 48 -9.13 13.12 9.54
C LEU A 48 -8.59 11.89 10.29
N ALA A 49 -9.09 11.62 11.50
CA ALA A 49 -8.64 10.49 12.31
C ALA A 49 -8.89 9.14 11.61
N ARG A 50 -10.06 8.98 10.99
CA ARG A 50 -10.42 7.77 10.24
C ARG A 50 -9.49 7.57 9.05
N ASP A 51 -9.31 8.59 8.22
CA ASP A 51 -8.57 8.47 6.97
C ASP A 51 -7.06 8.32 7.22
N MET A 52 -6.53 8.92 8.28
CA MET A 52 -5.18 8.61 8.78
C MET A 52 -5.01 7.15 9.23
N SER A 53 -5.97 6.62 9.99
CA SER A 53 -5.93 5.21 10.42
C SER A 53 -5.92 4.30 9.20
N ARG A 54 -6.74 4.64 8.19
CA ARG A 54 -6.82 3.94 6.91
C ARG A 54 -5.49 4.01 6.13
N VAL A 55 -4.87 5.19 5.99
CA VAL A 55 -3.53 5.32 5.37
C VAL A 55 -2.50 4.43 6.07
N THR A 56 -2.48 4.41 7.40
CA THR A 56 -1.50 3.63 8.16
C THR A 56 -1.72 2.13 7.97
N SER A 57 -2.96 1.67 8.04
CA SER A 57 -3.33 0.28 7.76
C SER A 57 -2.97 -0.12 6.34
N MET A 58 -3.33 0.71 5.36
CA MET A 58 -3.01 0.51 3.94
C MET A 58 -1.50 0.39 3.72
N ALA A 59 -0.69 1.32 4.25
CA ALA A 59 0.76 1.27 4.12
C ALA A 59 1.37 0.00 4.75
N THR A 60 0.81 -0.46 5.88
CA THR A 60 1.22 -1.71 6.53
C THR A 60 0.90 -2.92 5.65
N CYS A 61 -0.31 -2.98 5.08
CA CYS A 61 -0.70 -4.03 4.14
C CYS A 61 0.17 -4.02 2.87
N CYS A 62 0.50 -2.84 2.33
CA CYS A 62 1.44 -2.69 1.21
C CYS A 62 2.79 -3.34 1.52
N MET A 63 3.35 -3.04 2.70
CA MET A 63 4.62 -3.63 3.12
C MET A 63 4.53 -5.14 3.30
N GLY A 64 3.43 -5.67 3.85
CA GLY A 64 3.19 -7.10 3.94
C GLY A 64 3.21 -7.79 2.57
N LEU A 65 2.51 -7.21 1.60
CA LEU A 65 2.47 -7.72 0.23
C LEU A 65 3.83 -7.65 -0.46
N LEU A 66 4.55 -6.54 -0.32
CA LEU A 66 5.88 -6.35 -0.90
C LEU A 66 6.92 -7.30 -0.31
N LEU A 67 6.84 -7.57 1.00
CA LEU A 67 7.68 -8.57 1.66
C LEU A 67 7.37 -9.99 1.17
N LEU A 68 6.10 -10.32 0.94
CA LEU A 68 5.70 -11.60 0.35
C LEU A 68 6.28 -11.74 -1.06
N TYR A 69 6.12 -10.74 -1.92
CA TYR A 69 6.73 -10.75 -3.26
C TYR A 69 8.24 -10.93 -3.20
N ARG A 70 8.92 -10.28 -2.24
CA ARG A 70 10.35 -10.42 -2.05
C ARG A 70 10.73 -11.84 -1.62
N ALA A 71 10.02 -12.42 -0.65
CA ALA A 71 10.27 -13.79 -0.19
C ALA A 71 10.12 -14.80 -1.32
N VAL A 72 9.11 -14.64 -2.18
CA VAL A 72 8.93 -15.49 -3.37
C VAL A 72 10.05 -15.26 -4.40
N ALA A 73 10.44 -14.01 -4.66
CA ALA A 73 11.53 -13.69 -5.59
C ALA A 73 12.88 -14.27 -5.13
N ASP A 74 13.15 -14.23 -3.83
CA ASP A 74 14.35 -14.78 -3.19
C ASP A 74 14.30 -16.31 -3.01
N GLY A 75 13.23 -16.97 -3.48
CA GLY A 75 13.04 -18.43 -3.40
C GLY A 75 12.77 -18.97 -2.00
N GLN A 76 12.36 -18.11 -1.06
CA GLN A 76 12.05 -18.49 0.33
C GLN A 76 10.62 -19.02 0.49
N MET A 77 9.73 -18.70 -0.46
CA MET A 77 8.34 -19.15 -0.50
C MET A 77 7.98 -19.63 -1.90
N ASP A 78 7.09 -20.62 -2.00
CA ASP A 78 6.55 -21.05 -3.27
C ASP A 78 5.52 -20.05 -3.78
N ARG A 79 5.59 -19.74 -5.08
CA ARG A 79 4.72 -18.74 -5.70
C ARG A 79 3.27 -19.22 -5.78
N ASP A 80 3.06 -20.47 -6.16
CA ASP A 80 1.72 -21.02 -6.38
C ASP A 80 0.97 -21.13 -5.05
N GLU A 81 1.67 -21.49 -3.97
CA GLU A 81 1.12 -21.49 -2.62
C GLU A 81 0.72 -20.09 -2.12
N MET A 82 1.45 -19.06 -2.54
CA MET A 82 1.23 -17.68 -2.08
C MET A 82 0.29 -16.86 -2.96
N GLN A 83 -0.26 -17.41 -4.06
CA GLN A 83 -1.15 -16.67 -4.97
C GLN A 83 -2.39 -16.12 -4.25
N ASP A 84 -3.12 -16.96 -3.53
CA ASP A 84 -4.36 -16.54 -2.86
C ASP A 84 -4.08 -15.52 -1.76
N GLU A 85 -2.98 -15.69 -1.03
CA GLU A 85 -2.55 -14.77 0.01
C GLU A 85 -2.15 -13.41 -0.57
N SER A 86 -1.43 -13.37 -1.68
CA SER A 86 -1.06 -12.12 -2.37
C SER A 86 -2.29 -11.34 -2.83
N ARG A 87 -3.30 -12.02 -3.40
CA ARG A 87 -4.58 -11.40 -3.80
C ARG A 87 -5.37 -10.90 -2.62
N ARG A 88 -5.40 -11.65 -1.51
CA ARG A 88 -6.04 -11.23 -0.26
C ARG A 88 -5.43 -9.95 0.27
N LEU A 89 -4.10 -9.90 0.36
CA LEU A 89 -3.38 -8.71 0.83
C LEU A 89 -3.60 -7.50 -0.09
N LEU A 90 -3.57 -7.69 -1.42
CA LEU A 90 -3.88 -6.60 -2.36
C LEU A 90 -5.30 -6.07 -2.16
N ALA A 91 -6.29 -6.94 -1.97
CA ALA A 91 -7.66 -6.53 -1.67
C ALA A 91 -7.75 -5.74 -0.36
N GLU A 92 -6.98 -6.12 0.67
CA GLU A 92 -6.90 -5.38 1.92
C GLU A 92 -6.26 -4.00 1.75
N VAL A 93 -5.23 -3.86 0.91
CA VAL A 93 -4.67 -2.56 0.55
C VAL A 93 -5.75 -1.66 -0.04
N GLY A 94 -6.49 -2.15 -1.05
CA GLY A 94 -7.57 -1.40 -1.70
C GLY A 94 -8.71 -1.04 -0.74
N ALA A 95 -9.12 -1.95 0.14
CA ALA A 95 -10.16 -1.70 1.13
C ALA A 95 -9.77 -0.60 2.15
N ASN A 96 -8.49 -0.52 2.50
CA ASN A 96 -7.98 0.48 3.42
C ASN A 96 -7.60 1.80 2.73
N LEU A 97 -7.61 1.89 1.41
CA LEU A 97 -7.23 3.10 0.70
C LEU A 97 -8.34 4.17 0.83
N PRO A 98 -8.05 5.36 1.39
CA PRO A 98 -9.03 6.45 1.45
C PRO A 98 -9.39 6.97 0.06
N ASP A 99 -10.62 7.48 -0.07
CA ASP A 99 -11.08 8.10 -1.30
C ASP A 99 -10.34 9.44 -1.52
N PRO A 100 -9.59 9.61 -2.64
CA PRO A 100 -8.81 10.82 -2.88
C PRO A 100 -9.70 12.03 -3.22
N ALA A 101 -10.98 11.81 -3.53
CA ALA A 101 -11.95 12.88 -3.74
C ALA A 101 -12.51 13.45 -2.43
N THR A 102 -12.23 12.84 -1.28
CA THR A 102 -12.61 13.37 0.04
C THR A 102 -11.64 14.49 0.43
N PRO A 103 -12.08 15.75 0.54
CA PRO A 103 -11.19 16.87 0.81
C PRO A 103 -10.76 16.91 2.28
N HIS A 104 -9.50 17.30 2.52
CA HIS A 104 -8.93 17.57 3.83
C HIS A 104 -8.30 18.98 3.83
N PRO A 105 -9.12 20.05 3.73
CA PRO A 105 -8.64 21.41 3.47
C PRO A 105 -7.69 21.96 4.55
N HIS A 106 -7.72 21.35 5.73
CA HIS A 106 -6.91 21.73 6.88
C HIS A 106 -5.62 20.92 7.03
N VAL A 107 -5.45 19.86 6.24
CA VAL A 107 -4.36 18.89 6.40
C VAL A 107 -3.83 18.45 5.03
N PRO A 108 -3.17 19.36 4.29
CA PRO A 108 -2.67 19.06 2.94
C PRO A 108 -1.63 17.94 2.92
N GLN A 109 -0.94 17.67 4.04
CA GLN A 109 -0.05 16.52 4.12
C GLN A 109 -0.80 15.19 4.04
N LEU A 110 -2.01 15.09 4.61
CA LEU A 110 -2.81 13.87 4.52
C LEU A 110 -3.25 13.62 3.08
N GLU A 111 -3.67 14.65 2.35
CA GLU A 111 -4.05 14.52 0.93
C GLU A 111 -2.88 13.98 0.09
N ARG A 112 -1.66 14.46 0.35
CA ARG A 112 -0.45 13.93 -0.30
C ARG A 112 -0.22 12.45 0.05
N LEU A 113 -0.36 12.07 1.31
CA LEU A 113 -0.21 10.66 1.72
C LEU A 113 -1.26 9.75 1.06
N ILE A 114 -2.50 10.23 0.92
CA ILE A 114 -3.57 9.51 0.22
C ILE A 114 -3.20 9.33 -1.24
N ASN A 115 -2.82 10.41 -1.94
CA ASN A 115 -2.45 10.35 -3.36
C ASN A 115 -1.23 9.45 -3.61
N ASP A 116 -0.18 9.57 -2.78
CA ASP A 116 0.98 8.67 -2.83
C ASP A 116 0.55 7.21 -2.60
N GLY A 117 -0.42 6.96 -1.71
CA GLY A 117 -1.03 5.65 -1.51
C GLY A 117 -1.73 5.09 -2.75
N HIS A 118 -2.45 5.94 -3.50
CA HIS A 118 -3.07 5.55 -4.78
C HIS A 118 -2.04 5.21 -5.84
N HIS A 119 -0.97 6.00 -5.93
CA HIS A 119 0.14 5.73 -6.86
C HIS A 119 0.82 4.38 -6.55
N LEU A 120 1.10 4.12 -5.27
CA LEU A 120 1.67 2.85 -4.84
C LEU A 120 0.69 1.69 -5.10
N PHE A 121 -0.60 1.85 -4.82
CA PHE A 121 -1.60 0.81 -5.08
C PHE A 121 -1.65 0.41 -6.55
N ALA A 122 -1.69 1.37 -7.48
CA ALA A 122 -1.66 1.08 -8.91
C ALA A 122 -0.38 0.32 -9.34
N ARG A 123 0.75 0.60 -8.68
CA ARG A 123 2.01 -0.12 -8.89
C ARG A 123 1.95 -1.55 -8.35
N LEU A 124 1.32 -1.75 -7.19
CA LEU A 124 1.09 -3.08 -6.62
C LEU A 124 0.15 -3.92 -7.50
N GLU A 125 -0.89 -3.32 -8.10
CA GLU A 125 -1.74 -4.02 -9.07
C GLU A 125 -0.92 -4.51 -10.28
N ARG A 126 0.01 -3.68 -10.77
CA ARG A 126 0.93 -4.09 -11.84
C ARG A 126 1.83 -5.25 -11.41
N LEU A 127 2.39 -5.20 -10.20
CA LEU A 127 3.18 -6.30 -9.64
C LEU A 127 2.36 -7.57 -9.46
N GLN A 128 1.12 -7.48 -8.98
CA GLN A 128 0.21 -8.63 -8.87
C GLN A 128 -0.08 -9.25 -10.22
N ASN A 129 -0.29 -8.45 -11.27
CA ASN A 129 -0.50 -8.99 -12.62
C ASN A 129 0.71 -9.78 -13.11
N LEU A 130 1.94 -9.31 -12.82
CA LEU A 130 3.17 -10.08 -13.09
C LEU A 130 3.25 -11.34 -12.22
N PHE A 131 2.91 -11.20 -10.93
CA PHE A 131 2.79 -12.31 -9.97
C PHE A 131 1.76 -13.34 -10.39
N ASP A 132 0.72 -13.00 -11.13
CA ASP A 132 -0.29 -13.96 -11.59
C ASP A 132 0.14 -14.61 -12.91
N THR A 133 0.75 -13.84 -13.82
CA THR A 133 1.06 -14.30 -15.19
C THR A 133 2.38 -15.06 -15.34
N GLY A 134 3.38 -14.81 -14.49
CA GLY A 134 4.71 -15.44 -14.56
C GLY A 134 4.79 -16.96 -14.33
N GLY A 135 3.64 -17.65 -14.28
CA GLY A 135 3.47 -19.09 -14.05
C GLY A 135 2.93 -19.86 -15.25
N GLY A 136 2.69 -19.17 -16.38
CA GLY A 136 2.22 -19.76 -17.64
C GLY A 136 3.27 -20.61 -18.38
N GLY A 137 4.10 -21.37 -17.68
CA GLY A 137 4.81 -22.49 -18.28
C GLY A 137 3.79 -23.59 -18.56
N LEU A 138 3.52 -23.84 -19.84
CA LEU A 138 2.77 -24.99 -20.35
C LEU A 138 2.91 -26.22 -19.44
N ARG A 139 1.90 -26.50 -18.61
CA ARG A 139 1.62 -27.87 -18.14
C ARG A 139 0.96 -28.59 -19.30
N LEU A 140 1.79 -29.13 -20.20
CA LEU A 140 1.35 -30.17 -21.12
C LEU A 140 1.09 -31.43 -20.28
N SER A 141 -0.18 -31.66 -19.95
CA SER A 141 -0.71 -32.99 -19.60
C SER A 141 -0.97 -33.79 -20.87
#